data_AF-A0A815K274-F1
#
_entry.id   AF-A0A815K274-F1
#
_cell.length_a   1.000
_cell.length_b   1.000
_cell.length_c   1.000
_cell.angle_alpha   90.00
_cell.angle_beta   90.00
_cell.angle_gamma   90.00
#
_symmetry.space_group_name_H-M   'P 1'
#
loop_
_entity.id
_entity.type
_entity.pdbx_description
1 polymer ?
#
loop_
_entity_poly.entity_id
_entity_poly.type
_entity_poly.pdbx_seq_one_letter_code
_entity_poly.pdbx_strand_id
1 'polypeptide(L)' 'MGKGNFDENGSMRLSLRWYYSIVVCSQIIGVIAVILIGIFLGKYRGGFGWGSDLEKVFNYHPLFMTLGMVF' A
#
# COMPACT_ATOMS: atom_id res chain seq x y z
N MET A 1 -40.80 -4.90 25.12
CA MET A 1 -39.93 -5.22 23.97
C MET A 1 -38.65 -4.39 24.06
N GLY A 2 -37.50 -5.02 24.30
CA GLY A 2 -36.20 -4.33 24.45
C GLY A 2 -35.10 -5.03 23.64
N LYS A 3 -35.25 -5.05 22.31
CA LYS A 3 -34.31 -5.65 21.34
C LYS A 3 -33.71 -4.60 20.39
N GLY A 4 -33.36 -3.43 20.92
CA GLY A 4 -32.76 -2.34 20.14
C GLY A 4 -31.23 -2.30 20.23
N ASN A 5 -30.66 -2.57 21.41
CA ASN A 5 -29.25 -2.21 21.67
C ASN A 5 -28.22 -3.32 21.39
N PHE A 6 -28.63 -4.59 21.35
CA PHE A 6 -27.71 -5.72 21.16
C PHE A 6 -27.42 -5.98 19.67
N ASP A 7 -28.44 -5.87 18.82
CA ASP A 7 -28.33 -6.09 17.38
C ASP A 7 -27.60 -4.93 16.66
N GLU A 8 -27.77 -3.69 17.17
CA GLU A 8 -27.09 -2.49 16.64
C GLU A 8 -25.58 -2.50 16.94
N ASN A 9 -25.18 -2.92 18.15
CA ASN A 9 -23.77 -3.07 18.54
C ASN A 9 -23.09 -4.22 17.79
N GLY A 10 -23.78 -5.35 17.58
CA GLY A 10 -23.28 -6.47 16.78
C GLY A 10 -23.03 -6.11 15.31
N SER A 11 -23.98 -5.40 14.69
CA SER A 11 -23.87 -4.86 13.32
C SER A 11 -22.70 -3.88 13.19
N MET A 12 -22.58 -2.94 14.11
CA MET A 12 -21.50 -1.94 14.12
C MET A 12 -20.11 -2.57 14.30
N ARG A 13 -19.99 -3.63 15.11
CA ARG A 13 -18.73 -4.38 15.27
C ARG A 13 -18.36 -5.16 14.02
N LEU A 14 -19.33 -5.72 13.30
CA LEU A 14 -19.09 -6.43 12.05
C LEU A 14 -18.64 -5.47 10.95
N SER A 15 -19.28 -4.31 10.83
CA SER A 15 -18.88 -3.28 9.86
C SER A 15 -17.49 -2.70 10.16
N LEU A 16 -17.13 -2.49 11.43
CA LEU A 16 -15.77 -2.09 11.83
C LEU A 16 -14.73 -3.14 11.46
N ARG A 17 -15.02 -4.42 11.73
CA ARG A 17 -14.11 -5.53 11.39
C ARG A 17 -13.91 -5.64 9.89
N TRP A 18 -14.99 -5.50 9.11
CA TRP A 18 -14.92 -5.54 7.65
C TRP A 18 -14.14 -4.36 7.08
N TYR A 19 -14.42 -3.15 7.57
CA TYR A 19 -13.67 -1.94 7.24
C TYR A 19 -12.18 -2.14 7.53
N TYR A 20 -11.84 -2.59 8.73
CA TYR A 20 -10.45 -2.84 9.11
C TYR A 20 -9.79 -3.90 8.25
N SER A 21 -10.48 -5.00 7.94
CA SER A 21 -9.97 -6.04 7.04
C SER A 21 -9.67 -5.50 5.64
N ILE A 22 -10.56 -4.69 5.06
CA ILE A 22 -10.33 -4.09 3.73
C ILE A 22 -9.14 -3.12 3.77
N VAL A 23 -9.06 -2.28 4.81
CA VAL A 23 -7.94 -1.34 4.96
C VAL A 23 -6.61 -2.09 5.06
N VAL A 24 -6.53 -3.14 5.90
CA VAL A 24 -5.32 -3.96 6.02
C VAL A 24 -4.98 -4.66 4.70
N CYS A 25 -5.96 -5.21 3.99
CA CYS A 25 -5.73 -5.81 2.67
C CYS A 25 -5.17 -4.79 1.67
N SER A 26 -5.74 -3.58 1.62
CA SER A 26 -5.28 -2.51 0.73
C SER A 26 -3.84 -2.07 1.03
N GLN A 27 -3.51 -1.97 2.33
CA GLN A 27 -2.15 -1.66 2.79
C GLN A 27 -1.16 -2.74 2.36
N ILE A 28 -1.50 -4.03 2.54
CA ILE A 28 -0.63 -5.14 2.13
C ILE A 28 -0.38 -5.11 0.63
N ILE A 29 -1.43 -4.89 -0.18
CA ILE A 29 -1.32 -4.81 -1.64
C ILE A 29 -0.42 -3.64 -2.05
N GLY A 30 -0.58 -2.47 -1.44
CA GLY A 30 0.24 -1.31 -1.75
C GLY A 30 1.71 -1.50 -1.35
N VAL A 31 1.99 -2.11 -0.19
CA VAL A 31 3.37 -2.48 0.20
C VAL A 31 3.99 -3.46 -0.79
N ILE A 32 3.23 -4.47 -1.23
CA ILE A 32 3.70 -5.42 -2.25
C ILE A 32 4.03 -4.69 -3.55
N ALA A 33 3.20 -3.75 -3.99
CA ALA A 33 3.45 -2.95 -5.19
C ALA A 33 4.75 -2.14 -5.09
N VAL A 34 5.00 -1.49 -3.94
CA VAL A 34 6.25 -0.74 -3.70
C VAL A 34 7.47 -1.67 -3.77
N ILE A 35 7.39 -2.86 -3.15
CA ILE A 35 8.48 -3.85 -3.19
C ILE A 35 8.73 -4.34 -4.62
N LEU A 36 7.66 -4.64 -5.38
CA LEU A 36 7.76 -5.10 -6.77
C LEU A 36 8.43 -4.06 -7.65
N ILE A 37 8.05 -2.79 -7.52
CA ILE A 37 8.67 -1.68 -8.25
C ILE A 37 10.13 -1.52 -7.84
N GLY A 38 10.44 -1.61 -6.54
CA GLY A 38 11.81 -1.56 -6.03
C GLY A 38 12.70 -2.68 -6.58
N ILE A 39 12.22 -3.93 -6.59
CA ILE A 39 12.93 -5.07 -7.18
C ILE A 39 13.06 -4.90 -8.70
N PHE A 40 12.02 -4.42 -9.37
CA PHE A 40 12.01 -4.21 -10.81
C PHE A 40 13.07 -3.19 -11.23
N LEU A 41 13.07 -2.02 -10.60
CA LEU A 41 14.07 -0.97 -10.82
C LEU A 41 15.47 -1.43 -10.41
N GLY A 42 15.57 -2.20 -9.32
CA GLY A 42 16.81 -2.77 -8.81
C GLY A 42 17.46 -3.78 -9.78
N LYS A 43 16.71 -4.78 -10.23
CA LYS A 43 17.21 -5.88 -11.06
C LYS A 43 17.22 -5.59 -12.55
N TYR A 44 16.17 -4.95 -13.08
CA TYR A 44 16.01 -4.78 -14.53
C TYR A 44 16.51 -3.43 -15.04
N ARG A 45 16.67 -2.43 -14.16
CA ARG A 45 16.97 -1.05 -14.56
C ARG A 45 18.29 -0.50 -14.05
N GLY A 46 19.20 -1.40 -13.66
CA GLY A 46 20.58 -1.06 -13.29
C GLY A 46 20.74 -0.51 -11.87
N GLY A 47 19.71 -0.62 -11.03
CA GLY A 47 19.77 -0.24 -9.62
C GLY A 47 19.50 1.23 -9.34
N PHE A 48 19.76 1.60 -8.08
CA PHE A 48 19.71 2.97 -7.59
C PHE A 48 21.13 3.49 -7.42
N GLY A 49 21.39 4.68 -7.96
CA GLY A 49 22.70 5.29 -7.93
C GLY A 49 22.55 6.79 -7.79
N TRP A 50 23.37 7.37 -6.93
CA TRP A 50 23.47 8.81 -6.74
C TRP A 50 24.80 9.26 -7.35
N GLY A 51 24.77 9.88 -8.54
CA GLY A 51 25.96 10.21 -9.32
C GLY A 51 25.66 10.58 -10.77
N SER A 52 26.66 10.52 -11.64
CA SER A 52 26.64 10.97 -13.04
C SER A 52 25.68 10.19 -13.96
N ASP A 53 25.18 9.04 -13.52
CA ASP A 53 24.28 8.18 -14.28
C ASP A 53 22.83 8.66 -14.15
N LEU A 54 22.39 9.49 -15.11
CA LEU A 54 21.05 10.07 -15.16
C LEU A 54 19.93 9.00 -15.09
N GLU A 55 20.16 7.83 -15.68
CA GLU A 55 19.20 6.72 -15.70
C GLU A 55 18.93 6.16 -14.29
N LYS A 56 19.95 6.10 -13.43
CA LYS A 56 19.82 5.59 -12.06
C LYS A 56 19.14 6.59 -11.13
N VAL A 57 19.29 7.88 -11.40
CA VAL A 57 18.55 8.95 -10.69
C VAL A 57 17.08 8.92 -11.09
N PHE A 58 16.79 8.70 -12.38
CA PHE A 58 15.41 8.60 -12.86
C PHE A 58 14.65 7.41 -12.28
N ASN A 59 15.35 6.33 -11.88
CA ASN A 59 14.72 5.19 -11.22
C ASN A 59 14.06 5.53 -9.87
N TYR A 60 14.50 6.58 -9.16
CA TYR A 60 13.84 7.04 -7.94
C TYR A 60 12.43 7.58 -8.20
N HIS A 61 12.17 8.14 -9.38
CA HIS A 61 10.90 8.77 -9.72
C HIS A 61 9.69 7.82 -9.63
N PRO A 62 9.67 6.66 -10.33
CA PRO A 62 8.58 5.69 -10.20
C PRO A 62 8.51 5.06 -8.80
N LEU A 63 9.62 4.97 -8.06
CA LEU A 63 9.60 4.51 -6.67
C LEU A 63 8.85 5.49 -5.77
N PHE A 64 9.19 6.78 -5.84
CA PHE A 64 8.54 7.82 -5.04
C PHE A 64 7.09 8.07 -5.47
N MET A 65 6.76 7.96 -6.75
CA MET A 65 5.36 8.01 -7.19
C MET A 65 4.54 6.85 -6.62
N THR A 66 5.08 5.63 -6.61
CA THR A 66 4.38 4.47 -6.07
C THR A 66 4.26 4.56 -4.54
N LEU A 67 5.28 5.09 -3.85
CA LEU A 67 5.29 5.22 -2.40
C LEU A 67 4.40 6.38 -1.89
N GLY A 68 4.31 7.49 -2.63
CA GLY A 68 3.63 8.70 -2.17
C GLY A 68 2.25 8.98 -2.76
N MET A 69 1.91 8.41 -3.93
CA MET A 69 0.59 8.64 -4.57
C MET A 69 -0.25 7.37 -4.73
N VAL A 70 0.36 6.18 -4.64
CA VAL A 70 -0.34 4.90 -4.87
C VAL A 70 -0.55 4.14 -3.56
N PHE A 71 0.45 4.13 -2.67
CA PHE A 71 0.33 3.60 -1.31
C PHE A 71 -0.24 4.65 -0.36
#